data_AF-A0A8T5AGS2-F1
#
_entry.id   AF-A0A8T5AGS2-F1
#
_cell.length_a   1.000
_cell.length_b   1.000
_cell.length_c   1.000
_cell.angle_alpha   90.00
_cell.angle_beta   90.00
_cell.angle_gamma   90.00
#
_symmetry.space_group_name_H-M   'P 1'
#
loop_
_entity.id
_entity.type
_entity.pdbx_description
1 polymer ?
#
loop_
_entity_poly.entity_id
_entity_poly.type
_entity_poly.pdbx_seq_one_letter_code
_entity_poly.pdbx_strand_id
1 'polypeptide(L)'
;MHVNYEYIMAGIILLLIFSVTGANIMSVVTHRLSRMEQETEYPLAERLLDMILLSPGYPPDWGIRSEDPLAFGLASTNALRDYVLDISKVYRLIEDSPNHIPPSVARKLMGLSSRYNFNLRIMPVFQIEIVNISSTYRITVTNYRGFRIPNVNVTVFYVNRSLSTSSLFYSQASVLTNTSGECTVTFDPKPNHVLLVYINHLEVKAAKSYPPGLKLRVEGGCIVECDYPAIESITYATGVYSSAYIETASRYVEIEGTTYYVRLDVWW
;
A
#
# COMPACT_ATOMS: atom_id res chain seq x y z
N MET A 1 -45.05 27.63 16.34
CA MET A 1 -43.81 28.08 15.67
C MET A 1 -42.70 27.02 15.62
N HIS A 2 -42.70 25.97 16.46
CA HIS A 2 -41.70 24.88 16.41
C HIS A 2 -41.78 24.02 15.12
N VAL A 3 -43.01 23.74 14.70
CA VAL A 3 -43.35 22.92 13.52
C VAL A 3 -42.77 23.51 12.22
N ASN A 4 -42.67 24.84 12.10
CA ASN A 4 -42.12 25.48 10.90
C ASN A 4 -40.60 25.31 10.77
N TYR A 5 -39.86 25.25 11.89
CA TYR A 5 -38.41 25.05 11.87
C TYR A 5 -38.03 23.60 11.54
N GLU A 6 -38.83 22.64 12.01
CA GLU A 6 -38.63 21.22 11.71
C GLU A 6 -38.77 20.93 10.21
N TYR A 7 -39.77 21.51 9.53
CA TYR A 7 -39.93 21.34 8.08
C TYR A 7 -38.83 22.02 7.27
N ILE A 8 -38.34 23.18 7.71
CA ILE A 8 -37.21 23.87 7.06
C ILE A 8 -35.93 23.03 7.23
N MET A 9 -35.67 22.50 8.42
CA MET A 9 -34.51 21.64 8.67
C MET A 9 -34.59 20.33 7.89
N ALA A 10 -35.76 19.70 7.83
CA ALA A 10 -35.96 18.50 7.02
C ALA A 10 -35.68 18.76 5.53
N GLY A 11 -36.11 19.91 5.01
CA GLY A 11 -35.81 20.35 3.65
C GLY A 11 -34.31 20.53 3.37
N ILE A 12 -33.59 21.16 4.31
CA ILE A 12 -32.14 21.36 4.20
C ILE A 12 -31.39 20.02 4.27
N ILE A 13 -31.79 19.12 5.16
CA ILE A 13 -31.19 17.79 5.29
C ILE A 13 -31.40 16.97 4.02
N LEU A 14 -32.60 16.99 3.43
CA LEU A 14 -32.87 16.32 2.16
C LEU A 14 -31.99 16.87 1.04
N LEU A 15 -31.84 18.19 0.95
CA LEU A 15 -30.97 18.84 -0.04
C LEU A 15 -29.50 18.44 0.11
N LEU A 16 -29.00 18.38 1.35
CA LEU A 16 -27.64 17.93 1.65
C LEU A 16 -27.43 16.45 1.30
N ILE A 17 -28.38 15.58 1.65
CA ILE A 17 -28.32 14.16 1.30
C ILE A 17 -28.29 14.00 -0.23
N PHE A 18 -29.19 14.66 -0.97
CA PHE A 18 -29.22 14.57 -2.44
C PHE A 18 -27.93 15.10 -3.08
N SER A 19 -27.34 16.18 -2.55
CA SER A 19 -26.08 16.70 -3.07
C SER A 19 -24.91 15.74 -2.83
N VAL A 20 -24.84 15.13 -1.65
CA VAL A 20 -23.80 14.13 -1.33
C VAL A 20 -24.00 12.88 -2.18
N THR A 21 -25.22 12.36 -2.29
CA THR A 21 -25.54 11.19 -3.11
C THR A 21 -25.24 11.44 -4.59
N GLY A 22 -25.59 12.61 -5.14
CA GLY A 22 -25.30 12.95 -6.53
C GLY A 22 -23.81 13.01 -6.84
N ALA A 23 -23.00 13.61 -5.95
CA ALA A 23 -21.54 13.66 -6.11
C ALA A 23 -20.91 12.25 -6.03
N ASN A 24 -21.41 11.40 -5.14
CA ASN A 24 -20.95 10.02 -5.03
C ASN A 24 -21.39 9.17 -6.24
N ILE A 25 -22.62 9.33 -6.75
CA ILE A 25 -23.10 8.64 -7.95
C ILE A 25 -22.26 9.02 -9.17
N MET A 26 -21.91 10.31 -9.35
CA MET A 26 -21.05 10.73 -10.45
C MET A 26 -19.66 10.08 -10.35
N SER A 27 -19.11 9.94 -9.13
CA SER A 27 -17.85 9.22 -8.88
C SER A 27 -17.95 7.71 -9.15
N VAL A 28 -19.10 7.09 -8.90
CA VAL A 28 -19.33 5.65 -9.12
C VAL A 28 -19.65 5.34 -10.58
N VAL A 29 -20.44 6.19 -11.26
CA VAL A 29 -20.85 6.03 -12.66
C VAL A 29 -19.69 6.31 -13.61
N THR A 30 -18.86 7.33 -13.35
CA THR A 30 -17.62 7.54 -14.13
C THR A 30 -16.67 6.35 -14.01
N HIS A 31 -16.61 5.70 -12.84
CA HIS A 31 -15.81 4.51 -12.63
C HIS A 31 -16.38 3.26 -13.34
N ARG A 32 -17.70 3.22 -13.58
CA ARG A 32 -18.39 2.13 -14.31
C ARG A 32 -18.31 2.33 -15.83
N LEU A 33 -18.50 3.55 -16.33
CA LEU A 33 -18.49 3.85 -17.77
C LEU A 33 -17.11 3.67 -18.39
N SER A 34 -16.02 3.99 -17.67
CA SER A 34 -14.66 3.70 -18.14
C SER A 34 -14.35 2.19 -18.24
N ARG A 35 -15.19 1.33 -17.66
CA ARG A 35 -15.03 -0.15 -17.71
C ARG A 35 -15.90 -0.81 -18.77
N MET A 36 -16.92 -0.13 -19.33
CA MET A 36 -17.86 -0.76 -20.27
C MET A 36 -17.45 -0.65 -21.75
N GLU A 37 -16.52 0.26 -22.12
CA GLU A 37 -15.93 0.26 -23.48
C GLU A 37 -14.86 -0.83 -23.71
N GLN A 38 -14.56 -1.64 -22.69
CA GLN A 38 -13.55 -2.71 -22.71
C GLN A 38 -14.13 -4.14 -22.78
N GLU A 39 -15.41 -4.32 -23.08
CA GLU A 39 -15.99 -5.66 -23.27
C GLU A 39 -15.75 -6.19 -24.69
N THR A 40 -14.51 -6.60 -25.03
CA THR A 40 -14.30 -7.62 -26.09
C THR A 40 -13.00 -8.45 -25.94
N GLU A 41 -12.02 -8.05 -25.12
CA GLU A 41 -10.87 -8.89 -24.82
C GLU A 41 -10.38 -8.64 -23.40
N TYR A 42 -10.09 -9.69 -22.61
CA TYR A 42 -9.46 -9.52 -21.31
C TYR A 42 -8.05 -8.93 -21.52
N PRO A 43 -7.78 -7.66 -21.16
CA PRO A 43 -6.57 -6.96 -21.58
C PRO A 43 -5.29 -7.66 -21.13
N LEU A 44 -4.20 -7.53 -21.89
CA LEU A 44 -2.92 -8.16 -21.57
C LEU A 44 -2.42 -7.71 -20.19
N ALA A 45 -2.56 -6.42 -19.87
CA ALA A 45 -2.18 -5.89 -18.56
C ALA A 45 -2.96 -6.56 -17.41
N GLU A 46 -4.25 -6.84 -17.59
CA GLU A 46 -5.08 -7.51 -16.58
C GLU A 46 -4.67 -8.98 -16.42
N ARG A 47 -4.43 -9.71 -17.53
CA ARG A 47 -3.91 -11.09 -17.51
C ARG A 47 -2.58 -11.21 -16.78
N LEU A 48 -1.65 -10.32 -17.11
CA LEU A 48 -0.32 -10.32 -16.49
C LEU A 48 -0.41 -9.94 -15.02
N LEU A 49 -1.24 -8.95 -14.66
CA LEU A 49 -1.40 -8.57 -13.28
C LEU A 49 -1.98 -9.71 -12.44
N ASP A 50 -3.01 -10.41 -12.94
CA ASP A 50 -3.54 -11.59 -12.26
C ASP A 50 -2.50 -12.71 -12.13
N MET A 51 -1.72 -12.98 -13.18
CA MET A 51 -0.61 -13.95 -13.08
C MET A 51 0.37 -13.54 -11.99
N ILE A 52 0.80 -12.28 -11.97
CA ILE A 52 1.76 -11.76 -10.99
C ILE A 52 1.20 -11.86 -9.56
N LEU A 53 -0.08 -11.53 -9.36
CA LEU A 53 -0.67 -11.38 -8.03
C LEU A 53 -1.34 -12.64 -7.46
N LEU A 54 -1.73 -13.58 -8.31
CA LEU A 54 -2.47 -14.79 -7.91
C LEU A 54 -1.62 -16.06 -8.06
N SER A 55 -0.55 -16.05 -8.87
CA SER A 55 0.37 -17.19 -8.96
C SER A 55 1.47 -17.09 -7.92
N PRO A 56 1.80 -18.18 -7.21
CA PRO A 56 3.01 -18.22 -6.38
C PRO A 56 4.30 -18.36 -7.20
N GLY A 57 4.21 -18.61 -8.51
CA GLY A 57 5.36 -18.94 -9.35
C GLY A 57 5.87 -20.36 -9.11
N TYR A 58 7.02 -20.70 -9.71
CA TYR A 58 7.62 -22.02 -9.56
C TYR A 58 9.16 -21.95 -9.47
N PRO A 59 9.79 -22.58 -8.46
CA PRO A 59 9.16 -23.25 -7.32
C PRO A 59 8.41 -22.24 -6.42
N PRO A 60 7.35 -22.62 -5.70
CA PRO A 60 6.51 -21.66 -4.96
C PRO A 60 7.24 -20.85 -3.87
N ASP A 61 8.43 -21.29 -3.44
CA ASP A 61 9.28 -20.69 -2.42
C ASP A 61 10.47 -19.92 -3.01
N TRP A 62 10.44 -19.58 -4.30
CA TRP A 62 11.59 -18.98 -5.00
C TRP A 62 12.12 -17.67 -4.38
N GLY A 63 11.33 -16.96 -3.57
CA GLY A 63 11.73 -15.71 -2.92
C GLY A 63 12.91 -15.86 -1.94
N ILE A 64 13.08 -17.03 -1.33
CA ILE A 64 14.17 -17.32 -0.39
C ILE A 64 15.35 -18.06 -1.03
N ARG A 65 15.25 -18.42 -2.31
CA ARG A 65 16.25 -19.20 -3.04
C ARG A 65 17.24 -18.28 -3.75
N SER A 66 18.44 -18.78 -3.98
CA SER A 66 19.46 -18.11 -4.80
C SER A 66 19.15 -18.15 -6.29
N GLU A 67 18.46 -19.19 -6.75
CA GLU A 67 18.15 -19.37 -8.17
C GLU A 67 17.00 -18.48 -8.65
N ASP A 68 17.00 -18.15 -9.94
CA ASP A 68 15.84 -17.57 -10.60
C ASP A 68 14.70 -18.59 -10.71
N PRO A 69 13.45 -18.19 -10.51
CA PRO A 69 12.32 -19.08 -10.69
C PRO A 69 12.15 -19.47 -12.16
N LEU A 70 11.51 -20.61 -12.40
CA LEU A 70 11.06 -21.03 -13.72
C LEU A 70 9.77 -20.34 -14.15
N ALA A 71 8.93 -19.95 -13.19
CA ALA A 71 7.70 -19.20 -13.44
C ALA A 71 7.59 -18.04 -12.44
N PHE A 72 7.28 -16.84 -12.96
CA PHE A 72 7.11 -15.64 -12.14
C PHE A 72 5.74 -15.60 -11.48
N GLY A 73 5.70 -15.10 -10.23
CA GLY A 73 4.48 -14.94 -9.46
C GLY A 73 4.81 -14.54 -8.03
N LEU A 74 4.12 -13.54 -7.50
CA LEU A 74 4.39 -12.92 -6.20
C LEU A 74 3.45 -13.40 -5.09
N ALA A 75 2.43 -14.20 -5.41
CA ALA A 75 1.45 -14.64 -4.42
C ALA A 75 2.11 -15.50 -3.33
N SER A 76 1.60 -15.37 -2.12
CA SER A 76 1.96 -16.26 -1.02
C SER A 76 1.28 -17.61 -1.18
N THR A 77 2.05 -18.70 -1.05
CA THR A 77 1.58 -20.08 -1.29
C THR A 77 0.49 -20.52 -0.31
N ASN A 78 0.53 -20.01 0.92
CA ASN A 78 -0.34 -20.46 2.02
C ASN A 78 -1.36 -19.40 2.47
N ALA A 79 -1.59 -18.39 1.63
CA ALA A 79 -2.55 -17.35 1.97
C ALA A 79 -3.99 -17.89 1.90
N LEU A 80 -4.80 -17.57 2.91
CA LEU A 80 -6.24 -17.87 2.93
C LEU A 80 -7.07 -16.91 2.06
N ARG A 81 -6.45 -15.84 1.56
CA ARG A 81 -7.08 -14.78 0.79
C ARG A 81 -6.28 -14.54 -0.48
N ASP A 82 -6.98 -14.19 -1.54
CA ASP A 82 -6.35 -13.72 -2.78
C ASP A 82 -5.62 -12.39 -2.53
N TYR A 83 -4.69 -12.06 -3.43
CA TYR A 83 -3.93 -10.81 -3.41
C TYR A 83 -3.06 -10.61 -2.16
N VAL A 84 -2.66 -11.68 -1.49
CA VAL A 84 -1.62 -11.66 -0.45
C VAL A 84 -0.29 -12.03 -1.08
N LEU A 85 0.68 -11.11 -1.03
CA LEU A 85 1.99 -11.33 -1.65
C LEU A 85 3.02 -11.78 -0.63
N ASP A 86 3.95 -12.60 -1.09
CA ASP A 86 5.11 -13.04 -0.33
C ASP A 86 6.19 -11.95 -0.35
N ILE A 87 6.51 -11.40 0.82
CA ILE A 87 7.48 -10.31 0.95
C ILE A 87 8.88 -10.70 0.46
N SER A 88 9.29 -11.97 0.63
CA SER A 88 10.60 -12.43 0.16
C SER A 88 10.73 -12.33 -1.36
N LYS A 89 9.66 -12.66 -2.08
CA LYS A 89 9.55 -12.53 -3.54
C LYS A 89 9.52 -11.07 -3.99
N VAL A 90 8.74 -10.25 -3.28
CA VAL A 90 8.63 -8.82 -3.57
C VAL A 90 9.97 -8.10 -3.35
N TYR A 91 10.76 -8.49 -2.35
CA TYR A 91 12.09 -7.92 -2.09
C TYR A 91 13.06 -8.16 -3.24
N ARG A 92 13.00 -9.32 -3.91
CA ARG A 92 13.84 -9.62 -5.07
C ARG A 92 13.60 -8.70 -6.28
N LEU A 93 12.56 -7.85 -6.26
CA LEU A 93 12.31 -6.84 -7.29
C LEU A 93 13.15 -5.56 -7.09
N ILE A 94 13.80 -5.40 -5.94
CA ILE A 94 14.60 -4.21 -5.60
C ILE A 94 16.05 -4.42 -6.08
N GLU A 95 16.62 -3.45 -6.79
CA GLU A 95 17.93 -3.57 -7.48
C GLU A 95 19.09 -4.01 -6.56
N ASP A 96 19.11 -3.52 -5.32
CA ASP A 96 20.15 -3.83 -4.31
C ASP A 96 19.80 -5.02 -3.40
N SER A 97 18.71 -5.74 -3.68
CA SER A 97 18.32 -6.90 -2.87
C SER A 97 19.18 -8.13 -3.17
N PRO A 98 19.40 -9.02 -2.18
CA PRO A 98 19.98 -10.32 -2.44
C PRO A 98 19.18 -11.10 -3.50
N ASN A 99 19.88 -11.68 -4.47
CA ASN A 99 19.28 -12.44 -5.58
C ASN A 99 18.27 -11.62 -6.41
N HIS A 100 18.50 -10.31 -6.55
CA HIS A 100 17.67 -9.43 -7.37
C HIS A 100 17.39 -10.03 -8.76
N ILE A 101 16.12 -10.04 -9.16
CA ILE A 101 15.70 -10.44 -10.50
C ILE A 101 15.57 -9.18 -11.36
N PRO A 102 16.39 -8.98 -12.40
CA PRO A 102 16.26 -7.83 -13.28
C PRO A 102 14.91 -7.81 -14.02
N PRO A 103 14.30 -6.63 -14.29
CA PRO A 103 13.03 -6.53 -15.03
C PRO A 103 13.04 -7.26 -16.39
N SER A 104 14.19 -7.29 -17.05
CA SER A 104 14.38 -7.99 -18.33
C SER A 104 14.29 -9.52 -18.20
N VAL A 105 14.67 -10.07 -17.05
CA VAL A 105 14.55 -11.50 -16.72
C VAL A 105 13.10 -11.81 -16.36
N ALA A 106 12.48 -11.02 -15.47
CA ALA A 106 11.07 -11.19 -15.13
C ALA A 106 10.15 -11.13 -16.36
N ARG A 107 10.45 -10.25 -17.33
CA ARG A 107 9.74 -10.21 -18.62
C ARG A 107 9.70 -11.58 -19.31
N LYS A 108 10.85 -12.25 -19.40
CA LYS A 108 10.96 -13.58 -20.02
C LYS A 108 10.20 -14.64 -19.21
N LEU A 109 10.29 -14.56 -17.88
CA LEU A 109 9.60 -15.47 -16.96
C LEU A 109 8.07 -15.33 -17.00
N MET A 110 7.57 -14.13 -17.33
CA MET A 110 6.15 -13.87 -17.62
C MET A 110 5.73 -14.31 -19.03
N GLY A 111 6.63 -14.88 -19.84
CA GLY A 111 6.37 -15.31 -21.21
C GLY A 111 6.25 -14.17 -22.22
N LEU A 112 6.69 -12.96 -21.87
CA LEU A 112 6.58 -11.79 -22.73
C LEU A 112 7.74 -11.70 -23.72
N SER A 113 7.43 -11.38 -24.98
CA SER A 113 8.44 -11.10 -26.00
C SER A 113 9.21 -9.80 -25.69
N SER A 114 10.39 -9.65 -26.29
CA SER A 114 11.24 -8.45 -26.10
C SER A 114 10.62 -7.15 -26.62
N ARG A 115 9.54 -7.23 -27.41
CA ARG A 115 8.80 -6.07 -27.95
C ARG A 115 7.92 -5.43 -26.88
N TYR A 116 7.40 -6.23 -25.94
CA TYR A 116 6.62 -5.70 -24.84
C TYR A 116 7.54 -5.11 -23.77
N ASN A 117 7.09 -4.01 -23.21
CA ASN A 117 7.67 -3.37 -22.06
C ASN A 117 6.60 -3.24 -20.99
N PHE A 118 7.02 -3.25 -19.74
CA PHE A 118 6.11 -3.06 -18.62
C PHE A 118 6.73 -2.18 -17.53
N ASN A 119 5.87 -1.64 -16.68
CA ASN A 119 6.21 -0.94 -15.45
C ASN A 119 5.29 -1.43 -14.35
N LEU A 120 5.84 -2.22 -13.42
CA LEU A 120 5.17 -2.66 -12.21
C LEU A 120 5.53 -1.71 -11.08
N ARG A 121 4.52 -1.09 -10.48
CA ARG A 121 4.66 -0.22 -9.31
C ARG A 121 3.91 -0.82 -8.12
N ILE A 122 4.59 -0.90 -6.98
CA ILE A 122 4.02 -1.31 -5.70
C ILE A 122 4.24 -0.16 -4.73
N MET A 123 3.16 0.41 -4.20
CA MET A 123 3.23 1.56 -3.29
C MET A 123 2.22 1.39 -2.14
N PRO A 124 2.55 1.79 -0.91
CA PRO A 124 1.60 1.73 0.19
C PRO A 124 0.41 2.64 -0.13
N VAL A 125 -0.80 2.22 0.25
CA VAL A 125 -2.01 3.01 -0.04
C VAL A 125 -1.96 4.36 0.67
N PHE A 126 -1.43 4.37 1.90
CA PHE A 126 -1.10 5.59 2.63
C PHE A 126 0.42 5.74 2.71
N GLN A 127 0.90 6.90 2.26
CA GLN A 127 2.27 7.34 2.46
C GLN A 127 2.33 8.13 3.77
N ILE A 128 3.31 7.75 4.59
CA ILE A 128 3.53 8.35 5.91
C ILE A 128 4.84 9.14 5.84
N GLU A 129 4.75 10.43 6.14
CA GLU A 129 5.91 11.29 6.34
C GLU A 129 6.05 11.57 7.84
N ILE A 130 7.25 11.42 8.38
CA ILE A 130 7.53 11.61 9.80
C ILE A 130 8.65 12.63 9.90
N VAL A 131 8.36 13.77 10.54
CA VAL A 131 9.35 14.82 10.81
C VAL A 131 9.53 14.94 12.31
N ASN A 132 10.76 14.68 12.78
CA ASN A 132 11.11 14.90 14.18
C ASN A 132 11.45 16.37 14.43
N ILE A 133 10.74 16.98 15.37
CA ILE A 133 10.94 18.32 15.92
C ILE A 133 11.28 18.16 17.41
N SER A 134 12.54 17.83 17.70
CA SER A 134 13.05 17.56 19.05
C SER A 134 12.43 16.32 19.73
N SER A 135 11.40 16.50 20.57
CA SER A 135 10.64 15.43 21.24
C SER A 135 9.24 15.22 20.64
N THR A 136 8.88 16.05 19.66
CA THR A 136 7.58 16.03 19.01
C THR A 136 7.73 15.57 17.58
N TYR A 137 6.93 14.60 17.18
CA TYR A 137 6.92 14.04 15.85
C TYR A 137 5.68 14.52 15.13
N ARG A 138 5.88 15.24 14.04
CA ARG A 138 4.82 15.59 13.11
C ARG A 138 4.70 14.48 12.08
N ILE A 139 3.49 13.94 11.97
CA ILE A 139 3.16 12.86 11.06
C ILE A 139 2.18 13.40 10.04
N THR A 140 2.51 13.27 8.76
CA THR A 140 1.64 13.62 7.64
C THR A 140 1.21 12.35 6.94
N VAL A 141 -0.08 12.24 6.65
CA VAL A 141 -0.67 11.11 5.93
C VAL A 141 -1.21 11.57 4.57
N THR A 142 -0.66 10.99 3.51
CA THR A 142 -1.13 11.19 2.13
C THR A 142 -1.59 9.86 1.54
N ASN A 143 -2.52 9.89 0.58
CA ASN A 143 -2.78 8.70 -0.25
C ASN A 143 -1.68 8.53 -1.31
N TYR A 144 -1.70 7.39 -1.98
CA TYR A 144 -0.85 7.07 -3.14
C TYR A 144 -0.95 8.06 -4.32
N ARG A 145 -1.91 8.99 -4.32
CA ARG A 145 -2.06 10.07 -5.31
C ARG A 145 -1.53 11.42 -4.82
N GLY A 146 -0.99 11.49 -3.60
CA GLY A 146 -0.43 12.70 -2.98
C GLY A 146 -1.43 13.59 -2.25
N PHE A 147 -2.71 13.20 -2.15
CA PHE A 147 -3.71 13.98 -1.41
C PHE A 147 -3.59 13.70 0.09
N ARG A 148 -3.60 14.76 0.89
CA ARG A 148 -3.60 14.67 2.36
C ARG A 148 -4.95 14.18 2.87
N ILE A 149 -4.95 13.32 3.88
CA ILE A 149 -6.17 12.64 4.34
C ILE A 149 -6.48 13.05 5.78
N PRO A 150 -7.58 13.79 6.02
CA PRO A 150 -8.01 14.13 7.37
C PRO A 150 -8.73 12.96 8.06
N ASN A 151 -8.84 13.04 9.40
CA ASN A 151 -9.57 12.07 10.24
C ASN A 151 -9.07 10.62 10.13
N VAL A 152 -7.78 10.43 9.85
CA VAL A 152 -7.12 9.12 9.87
C VAL A 152 -6.66 8.82 11.29
N ASN A 153 -6.99 7.64 11.81
CA ASN A 153 -6.49 7.19 13.11
C ASN A 153 -5.04 6.70 12.97
N VAL A 154 -4.13 7.46 13.56
CA VAL A 154 -2.70 7.18 13.56
C VAL A 154 -2.31 6.68 14.95
N THR A 155 -1.92 5.41 15.03
CA THR A 155 -1.33 4.82 16.24
C THR A 155 0.17 4.86 16.12
N VAL A 156 0.83 5.46 17.11
CA VAL A 156 2.28 5.59 17.14
C VAL A 156 2.83 4.84 18.32
N PHE A 157 3.74 3.92 18.06
CA PHE A 157 4.45 3.16 19.06
C PHE A 157 5.87 3.69 19.23
N TYR A 158 6.27 3.94 20.48
CA TYR A 158 7.61 4.35 20.84
C TYR A 158 8.30 3.23 21.61
N VAL A 159 9.25 2.56 20.94
CA VAL A 159 9.78 1.27 21.38
C VAL A 159 11.29 1.25 21.37
N ASN A 160 11.89 0.43 22.22
CA ASN A 160 13.32 0.17 22.15
C ASN A 160 13.65 -0.62 20.87
N ARG A 161 14.69 -0.18 20.15
CA ARG A 161 15.14 -0.77 18.90
C ARG A 161 15.48 -2.27 18.98
N SER A 162 15.93 -2.75 20.14
CA SER A 162 16.38 -4.14 20.34
C SER A 162 15.30 -5.09 20.86
N LEU A 163 14.07 -4.60 21.10
CA LEU A 163 12.92 -5.36 21.62
C LEU A 163 13.23 -6.40 22.74
N SER A 164 14.22 -6.13 23.60
CA SER A 164 14.72 -7.13 24.56
C SER A 164 13.68 -7.55 25.59
N THR A 165 13.60 -8.87 25.82
CA THR A 165 12.54 -9.72 26.38
C THR A 165 12.13 -9.51 27.84
N SER A 166 12.39 -8.35 28.44
CA SER A 166 12.05 -8.04 29.81
C SER A 166 10.98 -6.95 29.84
N SER A 167 9.72 -7.35 29.68
CA SER A 167 8.49 -6.52 29.69
C SER A 167 8.42 -5.43 28.59
N LEU A 168 7.50 -5.62 27.65
CA LEU A 168 7.11 -4.69 26.57
C LEU A 168 6.51 -3.39 27.14
N PHE A 169 7.31 -2.58 27.83
CA PHE A 169 6.93 -1.22 28.17
C PHE A 169 7.22 -0.31 26.97
N TYR A 170 6.34 -0.37 25.97
CA TYR A 170 6.28 0.67 24.94
C TYR A 170 5.21 1.70 25.30
N SER A 171 5.54 2.97 25.02
CA SER A 171 4.54 4.02 25.04
C SER A 171 3.80 4.00 23.71
N GLN A 172 2.48 4.12 23.75
CA GLN A 172 1.67 4.30 22.53
C GLN A 172 0.82 5.55 22.64
N ALA A 173 0.60 6.20 21.50
CA ALA A 173 -0.36 7.29 21.35
C ALA A 173 -1.25 6.99 20.15
N SER A 174 -2.53 7.35 20.22
CA SER A 174 -3.44 7.29 19.07
C SER A 174 -4.08 8.64 18.88
N VAL A 175 -3.91 9.22 17.68
CA VAL A 175 -4.33 10.58 17.35
C VAL A 175 -4.94 10.60 15.96
N LEU A 176 -5.99 11.39 15.78
CA LEU A 176 -6.59 11.62 14.47
C LEU A 176 -5.84 12.73 13.71
N THR A 177 -5.65 12.56 12.40
CA THR A 177 -5.15 13.64 11.56
C THR A 177 -6.17 14.78 11.48
N ASN A 178 -5.67 16.02 11.50
CA ASN A 178 -6.47 17.23 11.34
C ASN A 178 -6.92 17.42 9.87
N THR A 179 -7.61 18.53 9.58
CA THR A 179 -8.09 18.88 8.22
C THR A 179 -6.98 18.97 7.17
N SER A 180 -5.74 19.17 7.60
CA SER A 180 -4.55 19.23 6.74
C SER A 180 -3.86 17.87 6.59
N GLY A 181 -4.44 16.79 7.11
CA GLY A 181 -3.87 15.43 7.06
C GLY A 181 -2.63 15.24 7.96
N GLU A 182 -2.47 16.08 8.97
CA GLU A 182 -1.34 16.06 9.89
C GLU A 182 -1.78 15.74 11.33
N CYS A 183 -0.93 15.06 12.09
CA CYS A 183 -1.06 14.94 13.54
C CYS A 183 0.31 15.07 14.22
N THR A 184 0.32 15.45 15.50
CA THR A 184 1.55 15.54 16.29
C THR A 184 1.45 14.62 17.50
N VAL A 185 2.55 13.93 17.78
CA VAL A 185 2.71 13.12 19.00
C VAL A 185 4.01 13.51 19.68
N THR A 186 4.01 13.54 21.00
CA THR A 186 5.18 13.89 21.80
C THR A 186 5.53 12.72 22.71
N PHE A 187 6.81 12.35 22.73
CA PHE A 187 7.34 11.34 23.62
C PHE A 187 8.53 11.89 24.38
N ASP A 188 8.68 11.48 25.63
CA ASP A 188 9.89 11.78 26.40
C ASP A 188 11.08 11.04 25.76
N PRO A 189 12.13 11.77 25.31
CA PRO A 189 13.23 11.14 24.61
C PRO A 189 13.93 10.09 25.46
N LYS A 190 13.99 8.86 24.96
CA LYS A 190 14.72 7.74 25.57
C LYS A 190 15.81 7.25 24.61
N PRO A 191 16.98 6.84 25.14
CA PRO A 191 18.05 6.30 24.30
C PRO A 191 17.59 5.03 23.60
N ASN A 192 18.08 4.83 22.37
CA ASN A 192 17.80 3.64 21.53
C ASN A 192 16.31 3.36 21.28
N HIS A 193 15.44 4.37 21.39
CA HIS A 193 14.05 4.23 21.02
C HIS A 193 13.79 4.69 19.59
N VAL A 194 12.86 4.01 18.94
CA VAL A 194 12.44 4.21 17.56
C VAL A 194 10.92 4.34 17.54
N LEU A 195 10.40 4.91 16.45
CA LEU A 195 8.96 4.97 16.24
C LEU A 195 8.52 3.94 15.21
N LEU A 196 7.36 3.37 15.46
CA LEU A 196 6.58 2.66 14.47
C LEU A 196 5.22 3.36 14.38
N VAL A 197 4.93 3.96 13.24
CA VAL A 197 3.64 4.57 12.93
C VAL A 197 2.81 3.53 12.22
N TYR A 198 1.59 3.30 12.72
CA TYR A 198 0.62 2.38 12.17
C TYR A 198 -0.70 3.11 11.93
N ILE A 199 -1.28 2.85 10.77
CA ILE A 199 -2.57 3.39 10.36
C ILE A 199 -3.48 2.21 10.09
N ASN A 200 -4.68 2.27 10.66
CA ASN A 200 -5.79 1.41 10.29
C ASN A 200 -7.01 2.31 10.05
N HIS A 201 -7.32 2.54 8.77
CA HIS A 201 -8.42 3.40 8.37
C HIS A 201 -9.27 2.68 7.32
N LEU A 202 -10.52 2.37 7.68
CA LEU A 202 -11.46 1.64 6.82
C LEU A 202 -10.86 0.34 6.26
N GLU A 203 -10.21 -0.44 7.14
CA GLU A 203 -9.53 -1.71 6.83
C GLU A 203 -8.28 -1.59 5.93
N VAL A 204 -7.96 -0.39 5.43
CA VAL A 204 -6.71 -0.10 4.76
C VAL A 204 -5.64 0.16 5.82
N LYS A 205 -4.59 -0.66 5.78
CA LYS A 205 -3.50 -0.63 6.75
C LYS A 205 -2.25 -0.06 6.13
N ALA A 206 -1.51 0.75 6.89
CA ALA A 206 -0.19 1.26 6.51
C ALA A 206 0.73 1.30 7.72
N ALA A 207 2.01 1.00 7.52
CA ALA A 207 3.01 1.07 8.58
C ALA A 207 4.30 1.72 8.07
N LYS A 208 4.94 2.52 8.92
CA LYS A 208 6.27 3.09 8.64
C LYS A 208 7.06 3.28 9.92
N SER A 209 8.34 2.92 9.89
CA SER A 209 9.25 3.16 10.99
C SER A 209 10.00 4.49 10.86
N TYR A 210 10.42 5.04 11.99
CA TYR A 210 11.37 6.15 12.05
C TYR A 210 12.51 5.82 13.03
N PRO A 211 13.77 5.72 12.57
CA PRO A 211 14.22 5.85 11.17
C PRO A 211 13.61 4.77 10.25
N PRO A 212 13.59 4.98 8.92
CA PRO A 212 13.06 4.01 7.96
C PRO A 212 13.92 2.73 7.90
N GLY A 213 13.34 1.64 7.38
CA GLY A 213 14.05 0.38 7.18
C GLY A 213 14.18 -0.51 8.42
N LEU A 214 13.41 -0.25 9.49
CA LEU A 214 13.37 -1.15 10.63
C LEU A 214 12.54 -2.39 10.32
N LYS A 215 13.01 -3.53 10.81
CA LYS A 215 12.38 -4.84 10.65
C LYS A 215 11.32 -5.08 11.73
N LEU A 216 10.33 -4.22 11.76
CA LEU A 216 9.26 -4.21 12.74
C LEU A 216 7.92 -4.14 12.01
N ARG A 217 6.95 -4.93 12.48
CA ARG A 217 5.57 -4.88 12.01
C ARG A 217 4.57 -4.83 13.16
N VAL A 218 3.34 -4.43 12.86
CA VAL A 218 2.23 -4.44 13.82
C VAL A 218 1.30 -5.61 13.48
N GLU A 219 1.11 -6.50 14.44
CA GLU A 219 0.25 -7.68 14.32
C GLU A 219 -0.66 -7.77 15.55
N GLY A 220 -1.98 -7.82 15.33
CA GLY A 220 -2.95 -7.87 16.44
C GLY A 220 -2.89 -6.68 17.40
N GLY A 221 -2.30 -5.54 17.01
CA GLY A 221 -2.07 -4.38 17.88
C GLY A 221 -0.79 -4.45 18.72
N CYS A 222 0.00 -5.50 18.55
CA CYS A 222 1.32 -5.67 19.15
C CYS A 222 2.42 -5.50 18.10
N ILE A 223 3.64 -5.24 18.56
CA ILE A 223 4.81 -5.07 17.69
C ILE A 223 5.59 -6.37 17.68
N VAL A 224 5.98 -6.79 16.48
CA VAL A 224 6.69 -8.05 16.25
C VAL A 224 7.90 -7.78 15.35
N GLU A 225 9.00 -8.49 15.61
CA GLU A 225 10.15 -8.51 14.69
C GLU A 225 9.80 -9.28 13.42
N CYS A 226 10.36 -8.85 12.29
CA CYS A 226 10.19 -9.53 11.01
C CYS A 226 11.52 -9.65 10.26
N ASP A 227 11.54 -10.42 9.18
CA ASP A 227 12.79 -10.63 8.42
C ASP A 227 13.11 -9.47 7.47
N TYR A 228 12.06 -8.74 7.05
CA TYR A 228 12.11 -7.71 6.02
C TYR A 228 11.48 -6.40 6.53
N PRO A 229 12.08 -5.23 6.25
CA PRO A 229 11.41 -3.96 6.53
C PRO A 229 10.17 -3.72 5.65
N ALA A 230 9.29 -2.81 6.09
CA ALA A 230 8.16 -2.39 5.27
C ALA A 230 8.62 -1.77 3.95
N ILE A 231 7.91 -2.07 2.86
CA ILE A 231 8.23 -1.57 1.52
C ILE A 231 7.78 -0.11 1.42
N GLU A 232 8.68 0.79 1.04
CA GLU A 232 8.34 2.20 0.80
C GLU A 232 7.68 2.42 -0.55
N SER A 233 8.37 2.04 -1.63
CA SER A 233 7.81 1.98 -2.98
C SER A 233 8.75 1.19 -3.89
N ILE A 234 8.19 0.42 -4.81
CA ILE A 234 8.95 -0.30 -5.83
C ILE A 234 8.49 0.23 -7.19
N THR A 235 9.46 0.56 -8.03
CA THR A 235 9.26 0.80 -9.46
C THR A 235 10.12 -0.20 -10.22
N TYR A 236 9.48 -1.09 -10.95
CA TYR A 236 10.11 -2.25 -11.57
C TYR A 236 9.72 -2.30 -13.04
N ALA A 237 10.59 -1.82 -13.92
CA ALA A 237 10.24 -1.50 -15.30
C ALA A 237 11.28 -1.96 -16.33
N THR A 238 10.80 -2.22 -17.54
CA THR A 238 11.64 -2.48 -18.72
C THR A 238 11.51 -1.34 -19.73
N GLY A 239 12.63 -0.92 -20.32
CA GLY A 239 12.62 0.07 -21.40
C GLY A 239 12.23 1.49 -20.94
N VAL A 240 12.09 2.39 -21.91
CA VAL A 240 11.64 3.77 -21.68
C VAL A 240 10.13 3.83 -21.92
N TYR A 241 9.42 4.51 -21.02
CA TYR A 241 7.97 4.69 -21.09
C TYR A 241 7.57 5.35 -22.41
N SER A 242 6.73 4.68 -23.20
CA SER A 242 6.18 5.20 -24.46
C SER A 242 4.66 5.31 -24.34
N SER A 243 4.10 6.49 -24.61
CA SER A 243 2.69 6.80 -24.40
C SER A 243 1.77 6.43 -25.56
N ALA A 244 2.28 5.83 -26.64
CA ALA A 244 1.49 5.62 -27.85
C ALA A 244 0.39 4.54 -27.69
N TYR A 245 0.69 3.45 -26.98
CA TYR A 245 -0.26 2.36 -26.69
C TYR A 245 0.06 1.80 -25.31
N ILE A 246 -0.74 2.15 -24.31
CA ILE A 246 -0.57 1.69 -22.93
C ILE A 246 -1.85 1.01 -22.46
N GLU A 247 -1.69 -0.22 -21.98
CA GLU A 247 -2.68 -0.88 -21.16
C GLU A 247 -2.29 -0.77 -19.69
N THR A 248 -3.26 -0.45 -18.82
CA THR A 248 -3.05 -0.33 -17.38
C THR A 248 -4.00 -1.26 -16.65
N ALA A 249 -3.45 -2.02 -15.69
CA ALA A 249 -4.21 -2.77 -14.70
C ALA A 249 -3.76 -2.38 -13.30
N SER A 250 -4.66 -2.47 -12.32
CA SER A 250 -4.31 -2.20 -10.91
C SER A 250 -5.16 -2.98 -9.93
N ARG A 251 -4.58 -3.31 -8.77
CA ARG A 251 -5.22 -4.04 -7.67
C ARG A 251 -4.67 -3.59 -6.32
N TYR A 252 -5.48 -3.75 -5.28
CA TYR A 252 -5.00 -3.67 -3.90
C TYR A 252 -4.53 -5.05 -3.46
N VAL A 253 -3.41 -5.08 -2.72
CA VAL A 253 -2.78 -6.30 -2.24
C VAL A 253 -2.38 -6.14 -0.79
N GLU A 254 -2.23 -7.26 -0.08
CA GLU A 254 -1.70 -7.30 1.27
C GLU A 254 -0.26 -7.83 1.26
N ILE A 255 0.65 -7.15 1.95
CA ILE A 255 2.03 -7.58 2.18
C ILE A 255 2.31 -7.39 3.67
N GLU A 256 2.62 -8.46 4.39
CA GLU A 256 2.92 -8.41 5.84
C GLU A 256 1.85 -7.65 6.67
N GLY A 257 0.56 -7.87 6.37
CA GLY A 257 -0.54 -7.20 7.08
C GLY A 257 -0.77 -5.72 6.72
N THR A 258 -0.03 -5.19 5.73
CA THR A 258 -0.14 -3.82 5.23
C THR A 258 -0.73 -3.79 3.83
N THR A 259 -1.54 -2.78 3.52
CA THR A 259 -2.23 -2.64 2.23
C THR A 259 -1.39 -1.83 1.24
N TYR A 260 -1.16 -2.41 0.06
CA TYR A 260 -0.44 -1.80 -1.05
C TYR A 260 -1.34 -1.66 -2.28
N TYR A 261 -1.09 -0.61 -3.06
CA TYR A 261 -1.64 -0.42 -4.39
C TYR A 261 -0.60 -0.89 -5.41
N VAL A 262 -0.98 -1.88 -6.22
CA VAL A 262 -0.16 -2.40 -7.31
C VAL A 262 -0.73 -1.91 -8.63
N ARG A 263 0.14 -1.36 -9.48
CA ARG A 263 -0.20 -0.93 -10.83
C ARG A 263 0.77 -1.54 -11.82
N LEU A 264 0.24 -2.12 -12.87
CA LEU A 264 0.99 -2.61 -14.02
C LEU A 264 0.60 -1.78 -15.24
N ASP A 265 1.59 -1.12 -15.84
CA ASP A 265 1.47 -0.47 -17.15
C ASP A 265 2.22 -1.33 -18.18
N VAL A 266 1.62 -1.63 -19.33
CA VAL A 266 2.20 -2.46 -20.40
C VAL A 266 2.11 -1.71 -21.73
N TRP A 267 3.20 -1.71 -22.51
CA TRP A 267 3.28 -1.06 -23.82
C TRP A 267 4.16 -1.84 -24.80
N TRP A 268 4.04 -1.57 -26.09
CA TRP A 268 4.78 -2.23 -27.16
C TRP A 268 5.08 -1.29 -28.34
#